data_AF-A0A843ARP3-F1
#
_entry.id   AF-A0A843ARP3-F1
#
_cell.length_a   1.000
_cell.length_b   1.000
_cell.length_c   1.000
_cell.angle_alpha   90.00
_cell.angle_beta   90.00
_cell.angle_gamma   90.00
#
_symmetry.space_group_name_H-M   'P 1'
#
loop_
_entity.id
_entity.type
_entity.pdbx_description
1 polymer ?
#
loop_
_entity_poly.entity_id
_entity_poly.type
_entity_poly.pdbx_seq_one_letter_code
_entity_poly.pdbx_strand_id
1 'polypeptide(L)'
;MDMWKVLGVETIMINADAVWADRLVALSQRRKESPRFRELLAMADIRYFFDTIREIHVFYLRFPPSVSMDDLEFIKSFIMKLHAAAKAPLVEFDGESQRASVAMTSEEDIDDHKKRNDWWETEKDGDRQSV
;
A
#
# COMPACT_ATOMS: atom_id res chain seq x y z
N MET A 1 -3.44 7.16 -29.38
CA MET A 1 -2.89 7.84 -28.19
C MET A 1 -2.62 6.74 -27.22
N ASP A 2 -1.34 6.48 -26.94
CA ASP A 2 -0.91 5.40 -26.08
C ASP A 2 -1.44 5.68 -24.69
N MET A 3 -2.26 4.78 -24.16
CA MET A 3 -3.07 5.06 -22.98
C MET A 3 -2.85 3.99 -21.93
N TRP A 4 -2.58 4.45 -20.72
CA TRP A 4 -2.40 3.59 -19.57
C TRP A 4 -3.75 3.10 -19.08
N LYS A 5 -3.79 1.86 -18.60
CA LYS A 5 -4.94 1.31 -17.88
C LYS A 5 -4.50 0.66 -16.60
N VAL A 6 -5.34 0.79 -15.57
CA VAL A 6 -5.20 0.08 -14.31
C VAL A 6 -6.45 -0.77 -14.11
N LEU A 7 -6.29 -2.08 -14.02
CA LEU A 7 -7.41 -3.03 -13.93
C LEU A 7 -8.49 -2.81 -15.01
N GLY A 8 -8.04 -2.49 -16.23
CA GLY A 8 -8.87 -2.23 -17.41
C GLY A 8 -9.52 -0.85 -17.48
N VAL A 9 -9.24 0.05 -16.54
CA VAL A 9 -9.75 1.44 -16.55
C VAL A 9 -8.67 2.39 -17.04
N GLU A 10 -8.97 3.16 -18.07
CA GLU A 10 -8.07 4.18 -18.64
C GLU A 10 -7.72 5.25 -17.61
N THR A 11 -6.44 5.62 -17.55
CA THR A 11 -5.93 6.60 -16.59
C THR A 11 -4.63 7.25 -17.07
N ILE A 12 -4.16 8.25 -16.32
CA ILE A 12 -2.78 8.74 -16.35
C ILE A 12 -2.05 8.22 -15.11
N MET A 13 -0.75 7.95 -15.21
CA MET A 13 -0.02 7.28 -14.12
C MET A 13 0.04 8.05 -12.80
N ILE A 14 -0.14 9.38 -12.84
CA ILE A 14 -0.23 10.22 -11.64
C ILE A 14 -1.46 9.84 -10.77
N ASN A 15 -2.50 9.25 -11.37
CA ASN A 15 -3.75 8.87 -10.70
C ASN A 15 -3.91 7.34 -10.56
N ALA A 16 -2.83 6.58 -10.75
CA ALA A 16 -2.93 5.12 -10.81
C ALA A 16 -3.44 4.51 -9.49
N ASP A 17 -3.00 5.02 -8.35
CA ASP A 17 -3.45 4.62 -7.01
C ASP A 17 -4.95 4.83 -6.79
N ALA A 18 -5.46 6.02 -7.10
CA ALA A 18 -6.87 6.35 -6.96
C ALA A 18 -7.74 5.45 -7.85
N VAL A 19 -7.36 5.31 -9.13
CA VAL A 19 -8.07 4.44 -10.08
C VAL A 19 -8.03 2.98 -9.63
N TRP A 20 -6.90 2.51 -9.11
CA TRP A 20 -6.77 1.17 -8.57
C TRP A 20 -7.72 0.94 -7.39
N ALA A 21 -7.71 1.84 -6.41
CA ALA A 21 -8.56 1.74 -5.22
C ALA A 21 -10.05 1.77 -5.59
N ASP A 22 -10.47 2.73 -6.42
CA ASP A 22 -11.85 2.85 -6.90
C ASP A 22 -12.29 1.60 -7.66
N ARG A 23 -11.40 1.05 -8.48
CA ARG A 23 -11.69 -0.17 -9.23
C ARG A 23 -11.84 -1.38 -8.32
N LEU A 24 -11.03 -1.50 -7.28
CA LEU A 24 -11.21 -2.55 -6.25
C LEU A 24 -12.54 -2.40 -5.52
N VAL A 25 -12.93 -1.18 -5.15
CA VAL A 25 -14.23 -0.91 -4.52
C VAL A 25 -15.38 -1.30 -5.46
N ALA A 26 -15.31 -0.94 -6.74
CA ALA A 26 -16.31 -1.33 -7.72
C ALA A 26 -16.41 -2.85 -7.90
N LEU A 27 -15.27 -3.54 -8.02
CA LEU A 27 -15.21 -5.01 -8.13
C LEU A 27 -15.68 -5.73 -6.86
N SER A 28 -15.59 -5.08 -5.69
CA SER A 28 -16.04 -5.65 -4.43
C SER A 28 -17.56 -5.78 -4.36
N GLN A 29 -18.34 -4.85 -4.94
CA GLN A 29 -19.75 -4.57 -4.62
C GLN A 29 -20.69 -5.77 -4.39
N ARG A 30 -20.50 -6.88 -5.11
CA ARG A 30 -21.38 -8.06 -5.05
C ARG A 30 -20.90 -9.14 -4.08
N ARG A 31 -19.84 -8.89 -3.29
CA ARG A 31 -19.22 -9.88 -2.40
C ARG A 31 -19.69 -9.69 -0.96
N LYS A 32 -19.91 -10.80 -0.25
CA LYS A 32 -20.40 -10.80 1.15
C LYS A 32 -19.50 -9.97 2.09
N GLU A 33 -18.18 -10.08 1.94
CA GLU A 33 -17.20 -9.44 2.83
C GLU A 33 -16.81 -8.03 2.38
N SER A 34 -17.54 -7.43 1.43
CA SER A 34 -17.26 -6.07 0.92
C SER A 34 -17.27 -4.98 1.98
N PRO A 35 -18.18 -4.97 2.99
CA PRO A 35 -18.17 -3.94 4.02
C PRO A 35 -16.83 -3.91 4.79
N ARG A 36 -16.39 -5.07 5.32
CA ARG A 36 -15.10 -5.22 6.01
C ARG A 36 -13.93 -4.81 5.11
N PHE A 37 -13.95 -5.22 3.84
CA PHE A 37 -12.91 -4.84 2.88
C PHE A 37 -12.82 -3.32 2.70
N ARG A 38 -13.95 -2.63 2.55
CA ARG A 38 -13.96 -1.18 2.35
C ARG A 38 -13.51 -0.42 3.59
N GLU A 39 -13.93 -0.88 4.77
CA GLU A 39 -13.48 -0.31 6.04
C GLU A 39 -11.96 -0.42 6.19
N LEU A 40 -11.39 -1.60 5.92
CA LEU A 40 -9.94 -1.80 5.94
C LEU A 40 -9.22 -0.97 4.89
N LEU A 41 -9.71 -0.96 3.65
CA LEU A 41 -9.10 -0.20 2.56
C LEU A 41 -9.11 1.31 2.85
N ALA A 42 -10.17 1.83 3.48
CA ALA A 42 -10.28 3.25 3.85
C ALA A 42 -9.29 3.67 4.94
N MET A 43 -8.74 2.73 5.72
CA MET A 43 -7.69 3.00 6.70
C MET A 43 -6.29 3.03 6.07
N ALA A 44 -6.13 2.55 4.84
CA ALA A 44 -4.84 2.52 4.17
C ALA A 44 -4.47 3.89 3.58
N ASP A 45 -3.25 4.34 3.86
CA ASP A 45 -2.57 5.33 3.02
C ASP A 45 -2.04 4.60 1.77
N ILE A 46 -2.71 4.82 0.64
CA ILE A 46 -2.41 4.17 -0.63
C ILE A 46 -1.53 5.10 -1.45
N ARG A 47 -0.37 4.60 -1.88
CA ARG A 47 0.56 5.33 -2.73
C ARG A 47 0.92 4.51 -3.95
N TYR A 48 1.13 5.19 -5.05
CA TYR A 48 1.66 4.60 -6.27
C TYR A 48 3.05 5.14 -6.58
N PHE A 49 3.96 4.25 -7.01
CA PHE A 49 5.23 4.64 -7.59
C PHE A 49 5.68 3.65 -8.66
N PHE A 50 6.50 4.14 -9.60
CA PHE A 50 7.16 3.32 -10.61
C PHE A 50 8.64 3.21 -10.27
N ASP A 51 9.10 2.00 -9.97
CA ASP A 51 10.53 1.71 -9.82
C ASP A 51 11.15 1.59 -11.20
N THR A 52 11.90 2.61 -11.61
CA THR A 52 12.54 2.71 -12.92
C THR A 52 13.73 1.78 -13.09
N ILE A 53 14.33 1.27 -12.01
CA ILE A 53 15.46 0.35 -12.08
C ILE A 53 14.96 -1.05 -12.39
N ARG A 54 13.85 -1.45 -11.76
CA ARG A 54 13.25 -2.78 -11.91
C ARG A 54 12.11 -2.83 -12.93
N GLU A 55 11.72 -1.67 -13.45
CA GLU A 55 10.59 -1.46 -14.34
C GLU A 55 9.32 -2.12 -13.80
N ILE A 56 8.95 -1.75 -12.56
CA ILE A 56 7.79 -2.33 -11.87
C ILE A 56 6.91 -1.23 -11.27
N HIS A 57 5.62 -1.34 -11.53
CA HIS A 57 4.58 -0.52 -10.92
C HIS A 57 4.26 -1.05 -9.52
N VAL A 58 4.31 -0.20 -8.49
CA VAL A 58 4.06 -0.61 -7.11
C VAL A 58 2.89 0.16 -6.54
N PHE A 59 1.89 -0.59 -6.09
CA PHE A 59 0.80 -0.07 -5.25
C PHE A 59 1.14 -0.40 -3.80
N TYR A 60 1.46 0.63 -3.03
CA TYR A 60 1.87 0.48 -1.65
C TYR A 60 0.74 0.91 -0.71
N LEU A 61 0.41 0.05 0.25
CA LEU A 61 -0.63 0.28 1.24
C LEU A 61 0.02 0.31 2.62
N ARG A 62 -0.07 1.46 3.28
CA ARG A 62 0.36 1.62 4.66
C ARG A 62 -0.87 1.69 5.56
N PHE A 63 -0.99 0.73 6.45
CA PHE A 63 -2.07 0.66 7.44
C PHE A 63 -1.59 1.24 8.79
N PRO A 64 -2.51 1.72 9.63
CA PRO A 64 -2.16 2.07 11.00
C PRO A 64 -1.74 0.82 11.80
N PRO A 65 -0.86 0.96 12.81
CA PRO A 65 -0.39 -0.17 13.63
C PRO A 65 -1.49 -0.93 14.38
N SER A 66 -2.68 -0.33 14.51
CA SER A 66 -3.86 -0.96 15.09
C SER A 66 -4.48 -2.05 14.21
N VAL A 67 -4.11 -2.13 12.92
CA VAL A 67 -4.60 -3.18 12.02
C VAL A 67 -3.89 -4.49 12.35
N SER A 68 -4.69 -5.51 12.63
CA SER A 68 -4.17 -6.84 13.01
C SER A 68 -3.55 -7.59 11.82
N MET A 69 -2.70 -8.58 12.11
CA MET A 69 -2.17 -9.46 11.06
C MET A 69 -3.28 -10.21 10.32
N ASP A 70 -4.31 -10.68 11.03
CA ASP A 70 -5.47 -11.36 10.43
C ASP A 70 -6.22 -10.44 9.44
N ASP A 71 -6.32 -9.14 9.75
CA ASP A 71 -6.90 -8.15 8.85
C ASP A 71 -6.04 -7.91 7.61
N LEU A 72 -4.70 -7.86 7.77
CA LEU A 72 -3.75 -7.77 6.66
C LEU A 72 -3.85 -8.98 5.73
N GLU A 73 -3.93 -10.20 6.29
CA GLU A 73 -4.10 -11.42 5.52
C GLU A 73 -5.45 -11.48 4.81
N PHE A 74 -6.52 -11.01 5.47
CA PHE A 74 -7.84 -10.88 4.88
C PHE A 74 -7.81 -9.94 3.68
N ILE A 75 -7.30 -8.70 3.84
CA ILE A 75 -7.31 -7.71 2.75
C ILE A 75 -6.42 -8.15 1.60
N LYS A 76 -5.25 -8.75 1.87
CA LYS A 76 -4.39 -9.36 0.86
C LYS A 76 -5.16 -10.39 0.03
N SER A 77 -5.78 -11.35 0.71
CA SER A 77 -6.53 -12.43 0.07
C SER A 77 -7.73 -11.89 -0.72
N PHE A 78 -8.38 -10.85 -0.22
CA PHE A 78 -9.50 -10.21 -0.89
C PHE A 78 -9.07 -9.47 -2.15
N ILE A 79 -8.00 -8.68 -2.10
CA ILE A 79 -7.42 -7.98 -3.26
C ILE A 79 -7.04 -8.97 -4.36
N MET A 80 -6.37 -10.08 -4.01
CA MET A 80 -6.02 -11.13 -4.98
C MET A 80 -7.26 -11.71 -5.69
N LYS A 81 -8.36 -11.94 -4.95
CA LYS A 81 -9.63 -12.39 -5.53
C LYS A 81 -10.25 -11.35 -6.46
N LEU A 82 -10.10 -10.06 -6.17
CA LEU A 82 -10.59 -8.97 -7.01
C LEU A 82 -9.78 -8.84 -8.30
N HIS A 83 -8.44 -8.91 -8.22
CA HIS A 83 -7.56 -8.91 -9.40
C HIS A 83 -7.90 -10.07 -10.34
N ALA A 84 -8.04 -11.29 -9.80
CA ALA A 84 -8.43 -12.45 -10.60
C ALA A 84 -9.82 -12.26 -11.27
N ALA A 85 -10.75 -11.60 -10.60
CA ALA A 85 -12.09 -11.34 -11.13
C ALA A 85 -12.13 -10.20 -12.17
N ALA A 86 -11.16 -9.29 -12.16
CA ALA A 86 -11.08 -8.19 -13.10
C ALA A 86 -10.85 -8.66 -14.55
N LYS A 87 -10.23 -9.83 -14.74
CA LYS A 87 -9.87 -10.40 -16.05
C LYS A 87 -9.10 -9.41 -16.94
N ALA A 88 -8.31 -8.55 -16.31
CA ALA A 88 -7.49 -7.54 -16.95
C ALA A 88 -6.13 -7.47 -16.23
N PRO A 89 -5.04 -7.07 -16.91
CA PRO A 89 -3.77 -6.77 -16.25
C PRO A 89 -3.94 -5.76 -15.12
N LEU A 90 -3.07 -5.87 -14.11
CA LEU A 90 -3.04 -4.89 -13.02
C LEU A 90 -2.69 -3.49 -13.56
N VAL A 91 -1.68 -3.43 -14.43
CA VAL A 91 -1.29 -2.25 -15.21
C VAL A 91 -1.07 -2.68 -16.66
N GLU A 92 -1.59 -1.90 -17.60
CA GLU A 92 -1.47 -2.10 -19.05
C GLU A 92 -1.05 -0.77 -19.70
N PHE A 93 -0.17 -0.84 -20.69
CA PHE A 93 0.17 0.29 -21.55
C PHE A 93 0.10 -0.15 -23.00
N ASP A 94 -0.69 0.55 -23.80
CA ASP A 94 -0.87 0.26 -25.23
C ASP A 94 -1.22 -1.22 -25.53
N GLY A 95 -2.06 -1.82 -24.69
CA GLY A 95 -2.46 -3.23 -24.82
C GLY A 95 -1.45 -4.25 -24.28
N GLU A 96 -0.28 -3.80 -23.82
CA GLU A 96 0.74 -4.67 -23.23
C GLU A 96 0.67 -4.67 -21.70
N SER A 97 0.62 -5.87 -21.12
CA SER A 97 0.66 -6.05 -19.66
C SER A 97 2.00 -5.62 -19.09
N GLN A 98 1.96 -4.77 -18.08
CA GLN A 98 3.14 -4.27 -17.39
C GLN A 98 3.39 -5.04 -16.09
N ARG A 99 4.65 -5.06 -15.62
CA ARG A 99 4.99 -5.68 -14.34
C ARG A 99 4.47 -4.82 -13.21
N ALA A 100 3.74 -5.42 -12.28
CA ALA A 100 3.19 -4.69 -11.15
C ALA A 100 3.17 -5.55 -9.88
N SER A 101 3.25 -4.88 -8.72
CA SER A 101 3.22 -5.49 -7.40
C SER A 101 2.35 -4.67 -6.45
N VAL A 102 1.83 -5.35 -5.43
CA VAL A 102 1.16 -4.72 -4.30
C VAL A 102 2.00 -5.01 -3.06
N ALA A 103 2.39 -3.96 -2.35
CA ALA A 103 3.13 -4.04 -1.10
C ALA A 103 2.27 -3.49 0.04
N MET A 104 2.33 -4.11 1.20
CA MET A 104 1.46 -3.80 2.34
C MET A 104 2.28 -3.83 3.63
N THR A 105 2.04 -2.88 4.53
CA THR A 105 2.62 -2.90 5.89
C THR A 105 1.68 -2.23 6.88
N SER A 106 1.76 -2.64 8.15
CA SER A 106 1.19 -1.92 9.30
C SER A 106 2.25 -1.50 10.31
N GLU A 107 3.54 -1.69 9.99
CA GLU A 107 4.64 -1.36 10.89
C GLU A 107 4.90 0.16 10.89
N GLU A 108 5.28 0.69 12.06
CA GLU A 108 5.85 2.04 12.14
C GLU A 108 7.27 2.04 11.59
N ASP A 109 7.65 3.09 10.87
CA ASP A 109 9.05 3.32 10.55
C ASP A 109 9.77 3.63 11.86
N ILE A 110 10.42 2.63 12.46
CA ILE A 110 11.28 2.85 13.62
C ILE A 110 12.50 3.63 13.11
N ASP A 111 12.51 4.94 13.34
CA ASP A 111 13.70 5.78 13.16
C ASP A 111 14.73 5.43 14.26
N ASP A 112 15.53 4.39 14.02
CA ASP A 112 16.58 3.94 14.94
C ASP A 112 17.65 5.03 15.21
N HIS A 113 17.71 6.11 14.43
CA HIS A 113 18.59 7.24 14.73
C HIS A 113 18.12 8.07 15.93
N LYS A 114 16.84 8.09 16.28
CA LYS A 114 16.36 8.77 17.50
C LYS A 114 16.77 8.06 18.79
N LYS A 115 16.80 6.72 18.80
CA LYS A 115 17.21 5.93 19.99
C LYS A 115 18.63 6.22 20.47
N ARG A 116 19.52 6.66 19.58
CA ARG A 116 20.90 6.99 19.95
C ARG A 116 21.02 8.31 20.71
N ASN A 117 20.11 9.26 20.53
CA ASN A 117 20.18 10.55 21.24
C ASN A 117 19.71 10.44 22.69
N ASP A 118 18.71 9.61 22.97
CA ASP A 118 18.22 9.38 24.34
C ASP A 118 19.30 8.74 25.24
N TRP A 119 20.17 7.90 24.67
CA TRP A 119 21.31 7.31 25.39
C TRP A 119 22.35 8.36 25.82
N TRP A 120 22.59 9.39 25.00
CA TRP A 120 23.56 10.46 25.33
C TRP A 120 23.01 11.52 26.29
N GLU A 121 21.69 11.71 26.35
CA GLU A 121 21.07 12.61 27.33
C GLU A 121 21.01 11.96 28.72
N THR A 122 20.78 10.65 28.80
CA THR A 122 20.73 9.92 30.07
C THR A 122 22.09 9.85 30.78
N GLU A 123 23.21 9.75 30.03
CA GLU A 123 24.56 9.79 30.61
C GLU A 123 24.95 11.19 31.14
N LYS A 124 24.45 12.27 30.54
CA LYS A 124 24.80 13.64 30.97
C LYS A 124 24.13 14.07 32.28
N ASP A 125 23.00 13.47 32.64
CA ASP A 125 22.32 13.74 33.91
C ASP A 125 22.85 12.86 35.05
N GLY A 126 23.43 11.70 34.77
CA GLY A 126 24.07 10.84 35.78
C GLY A 126 25.38 11.42 36.34
N ASP A 127 26.12 12.18 35.53
CA ASP A 127 27.42 12.74 35.92
C ASP A 127 27.34 14.11 36.63
N ARG A 128 26.15 14.73 36.71
CA ARG A 128 25.96 16.05 37.34
C ARG A 128 25.52 16.02 38.80
N GLN A 129 25.31 14.84 39.39
CA GLN A 129 24.92 14.69 40.81
C GLN A 129 26.04 14.25 41.75
N SER A 130 27.30 14.23 41.30
CA SER A 130 28.45 13.86 42.13
C SER A 130 29.52 14.95 42.19
N VAL A 131 29.18 16.14 42.73
CA VAL A 131 30.14 17.09 43.34
C VAL A 131 29.50 17.76 44.55
#